data_AF-A0A959CMU6-F1
#
_entry.id   AF-A0A959CMU6-F1
#
_cell.length_a   1.000
_cell.length_b   1.000
_cell.length_c   1.000
_cell.angle_alpha   90.00
_cell.angle_beta   90.00
_cell.angle_gamma   90.00
#
_symmetry.space_group_name_H-M   'P 1'
#
loop_
_entity.id
_entity.type
_entity.pdbx_description
1 polymer ?
#
loop_
_entity_poly.entity_id
_entity_poly.type
_entity_poly.pdbx_seq_one_letter_code
_entity_poly.pdbx_strand_id
1 'polypeptide(L)'
;MSNTKTKLAWIALGLGALALRFALSGHPEIIERYYSRLLFPALRWLIDYLLAWFPLPLIYLFLLGLVYFLGRGLGRWWRRKYRNLWLKALDGVLGTGAFLGGGVFLFLALWGFNYGRLPIENQLGLELKPLTFSELKEEFAHETETIKRLRNEIPDITREPVSEEMLPRG
;
A
#
# COMPACT_ATOMS: atom_id res chain seq x y z
N MET A 1 -16.70 26.72 17.76
CA MET A 1 -16.06 27.01 16.45
C MET A 1 -15.38 25.76 15.93
N SER A 2 -15.57 25.38 14.66
CA SER A 2 -14.61 24.47 14.02
C SER A 2 -13.27 25.20 14.05
N ASN A 3 -12.21 24.58 14.56
CA ASN A 3 -10.93 25.27 14.66
C ASN A 3 -10.35 25.37 13.24
N THR A 4 -10.64 26.49 12.56
CA THR A 4 -10.18 26.76 11.20
C THR A 4 -8.67 26.59 11.08
N LYS A 5 -7.91 26.94 12.14
CA LYS A 5 -6.46 26.71 12.20
C LYS A 5 -6.12 25.22 12.08
N THR A 6 -6.85 24.35 12.76
CA THR A 6 -6.68 22.89 12.65
C THR A 6 -7.01 22.38 11.25
N LYS A 7 -8.08 22.88 10.63
CA LYS A 7 -8.42 22.51 9.24
C LYS A 7 -7.29 22.90 8.27
N LEU A 8 -6.82 24.14 8.36
CA LEU A 8 -5.71 24.64 7.55
C LEU A 8 -4.42 23.88 7.81
N ALA A 9 -4.13 23.49 9.05
CA ALA A 9 -2.97 22.68 9.38
C ALA A 9 -3.01 21.31 8.67
N TRP A 10 -4.14 20.61 8.67
CA TRP A 10 -4.27 19.34 7.96
C TRP A 10 -4.17 19.48 6.44
N ILE A 11 -4.73 20.55 5.87
CA ILE A 11 -4.55 20.88 4.45
C ILE A 11 -3.07 21.11 4.15
N ALA A 12 -2.40 21.93 4.96
CA ALA A 12 -0.98 22.25 4.80
C ALA A 12 -0.09 21.02 4.95
N LEU A 13 -0.39 20.11 5.89
CA LEU A 13 0.32 18.84 6.04
C LEU A 13 0.17 17.95 4.79
N GLY A 14 -1.04 17.84 4.24
CA GLY A 14 -1.27 17.05 3.02
C GLY A 14 -0.55 17.63 1.81
N LEU A 15 -0.65 18.94 1.60
CA LEU A 15 0.07 19.64 0.52
C LEU A 15 1.59 19.55 0.72
N GLY A 16 2.09 19.72 1.95
CA GLY A 16 3.49 19.59 2.29
C GLY A 16 4.03 18.18 2.02
N ALA A 17 3.27 17.14 2.36
CA ALA A 17 3.64 15.76 2.06
C ALA A 17 3.67 15.48 0.55
N LEU A 18 2.72 16.02 -0.22
CA LEU A 18 2.74 15.92 -1.68
C LEU A 18 3.93 16.65 -2.29
N ALA A 19 4.23 17.85 -1.81
CA ALA A 19 5.38 18.63 -2.26
C ALA A 19 6.69 17.89 -1.95
N LEU A 20 6.82 17.32 -0.74
CA LEU A 20 7.96 16.49 -0.36
C LEU A 20 8.08 15.25 -1.26
N ARG A 21 6.98 14.56 -1.55
CA ARG A 21 6.97 13.41 -2.46
C ARG A 21 7.40 13.81 -3.87
N PHE A 22 6.93 14.94 -4.35
CA PHE A 22 7.33 15.44 -5.66
C PHE A 22 8.84 15.78 -5.68
N ALA A 23 9.35 16.46 -4.66
CA ALA A 23 10.78 16.79 -4.55
C ALA A 23 11.67 15.54 -4.48
N LEU A 24 11.23 14.47 -3.79
CA LEU A 24 11.97 13.22 -3.69
C LEU A 24 11.81 12.29 -4.90
N SER A 25 10.92 12.61 -5.86
CA SER A 25 10.64 11.71 -6.99
C SER A 25 11.85 11.44 -7.90
N GLY A 26 12.78 12.39 -7.99
CA GLY A 26 14.05 12.24 -8.73
C GLY A 26 15.18 11.63 -7.91
N HIS A 27 14.94 11.26 -6.64
CA HIS A 27 15.96 10.75 -5.72
C HIS A 27 15.49 9.48 -5.00
N PRO A 28 15.22 8.39 -5.74
CA PRO A 28 14.72 7.14 -5.16
C PRO A 28 15.70 6.51 -4.15
N GLU A 29 16.99 6.81 -4.23
CA GLU A 29 18.00 6.34 -3.27
C GLU A 29 17.76 6.92 -1.87
N ILE A 30 17.29 8.18 -1.78
CA ILE A 30 16.97 8.84 -0.50
C ILE A 30 15.75 8.17 0.12
N ILE A 31 14.71 7.91 -0.69
CA ILE A 31 13.49 7.21 -0.24
C ILE A 31 13.86 5.81 0.25
N GLU A 32 14.65 5.06 -0.52
CA GLU A 32 15.07 3.71 -0.18
C GLU A 32 15.83 3.68 1.16
N ARG A 33 16.83 4.56 1.32
CA ARG A 33 17.70 4.57 2.51
C ARG A 33 16.98 5.02 3.77
N TYR A 34 16.28 6.16 3.73
CA TYR A 34 15.75 6.79 4.94
C TYR A 34 14.31 6.42 5.24
N TYR A 35 13.46 6.35 4.20
CA TYR A 35 12.05 6.03 4.41
C TYR A 35 11.82 4.52 4.42
N SER A 36 12.16 3.82 3.34
CA SER A 36 11.73 2.43 3.14
C SER A 36 12.50 1.39 3.95
N ARG A 37 13.79 1.62 4.23
CA ARG A 37 14.61 0.68 5.02
C ARG A 37 14.69 1.01 6.50
N LEU A 38 14.44 2.26 6.90
CA LEU A 38 14.56 2.69 8.30
C LEU A 38 13.21 3.07 8.91
N LEU A 39 12.58 4.15 8.41
CA LEU A 39 11.37 4.69 9.01
C LEU A 39 10.18 3.73 8.90
N PHE A 40 9.93 3.19 7.70
CA PHE A 40 8.78 2.36 7.42
C PHE A 40 8.80 1.04 8.18
N PRO A 41 9.92 0.27 8.24
CA PRO A 41 9.99 -0.94 9.05
C PRO A 41 9.80 -0.68 10.55
N ALA A 42 10.38 0.41 11.08
CA ALA A 42 10.20 0.79 12.49
C ALA A 42 8.72 1.11 12.80
N LEU A 43 8.08 1.89 11.94
CA LEU A 43 6.67 2.21 12.06
C LEU A 43 5.79 0.96 11.92
N ARG A 44 6.11 0.08 10.96
CA ARG A 44 5.38 -1.16 10.75
C ARG A 44 5.47 -2.08 11.95
N TRP A 45 6.68 -2.26 12.49
CA TRP A 45 6.90 -3.02 13.72
C TRP A 45 6.11 -2.45 14.88
N LEU A 46 6.07 -1.12 15.06
CA LEU A 46 5.27 -0.48 16.10
C LEU A 46 3.77 -0.76 15.93
N ILE A 47 3.24 -0.59 14.71
CA ILE A 47 1.83 -0.85 14.40
C ILE A 47 1.50 -2.32 14.64
N ASP A 48 2.35 -3.24 14.16
CA ASP A 48 2.16 -4.68 14.34
C ASP A 48 2.25 -5.05 15.81
N TYR A 49 3.22 -4.54 16.57
CA TYR A 49 3.34 -4.81 18.00
C TYR A 49 2.10 -4.36 18.78
N LEU A 50 1.61 -3.14 18.51
CA LEU A 50 0.44 -2.60 19.19
C LEU A 50 -0.87 -3.31 18.83
N LEU A 51 -0.91 -4.05 17.72
CA LEU A 51 -2.16 -4.54 17.13
C LEU A 51 -2.18 -6.05 16.88
N ALA A 52 -1.04 -6.75 16.97
CA ALA A 52 -0.91 -8.19 16.72
C ALA A 52 -1.74 -9.05 17.69
N TRP A 53 -2.06 -8.52 18.86
CA TRP A 53 -2.91 -9.17 19.86
C TRP A 53 -4.41 -9.10 19.52
N PHE A 54 -4.81 -8.34 18.49
CA PHE A 54 -6.22 -8.14 18.17
C PHE A 54 -6.77 -9.31 17.31
N PRO A 55 -7.85 -9.99 17.72
CA PRO A 55 -8.34 -11.21 17.06
C PRO A 55 -9.08 -10.95 15.74
N LEU A 56 -9.18 -9.70 15.29
CA LEU A 56 -9.90 -9.29 14.09
C LEU A 56 -9.00 -8.49 13.15
N PRO A 57 -9.19 -8.59 11.82
CA PRO A 57 -8.49 -7.75 10.87
C PRO A 57 -8.72 -6.25 11.13
N LEU A 58 -7.64 -5.50 11.28
CA LEU A 58 -7.65 -4.06 11.58
C LEU A 58 -8.39 -3.21 10.56
N ILE A 59 -8.48 -3.70 9.32
CA ILE A 59 -9.20 -3.01 8.25
C ILE A 59 -10.67 -2.77 8.64
N TYR A 60 -11.30 -3.66 9.41
CA TYR A 60 -12.68 -3.46 9.85
C TYR A 60 -12.81 -2.33 10.86
N LEU A 61 -11.90 -2.26 11.84
CA LEU A 61 -11.86 -1.16 12.81
C LEU A 61 -11.57 0.18 12.12
N PHE A 62 -10.63 0.17 11.16
CA PHE A 62 -10.31 1.33 10.35
C PHE A 62 -11.54 1.81 9.57
N LEU A 63 -12.23 0.92 8.86
CA LEU A 63 -13.43 1.26 8.08
C LEU A 63 -14.56 1.77 8.98
N LEU A 64 -14.79 1.13 10.13
CA LEU A 64 -15.81 1.56 11.09
C LEU A 64 -15.47 2.95 11.67
N GLY A 65 -14.21 3.18 12.04
CA GLY A 65 -13.71 4.48 12.46
C GLY A 65 -13.88 5.55 11.36
N LEU A 66 -13.54 5.21 10.11
CA LEU A 66 -13.67 6.10 8.96
C LEU A 66 -15.13 6.52 8.75
N VAL A 67 -16.06 5.55 8.71
CA VAL A 67 -17.50 5.80 8.58
C VAL A 67 -18.01 6.64 9.75
N TYR A 68 -17.59 6.33 10.98
CA TYR A 68 -17.94 7.12 12.16
C TYR A 68 -17.46 8.57 12.06
N PHE A 69 -16.19 8.80 11.71
CA PHE A 69 -15.63 10.16 11.60
C PHE A 69 -16.28 10.97 10.48
N LEU A 70 -16.53 10.35 9.33
CA LEU A 70 -17.24 10.95 8.20
C LEU A 70 -18.68 11.31 8.60
N GLY A 71 -19.43 10.37 9.17
CA GLY A 71 -20.81 10.59 9.62
C GLY A 71 -20.89 11.68 10.70
N ARG A 72 -19.96 11.68 11.66
CA ARG A 72 -19.90 12.71 12.70
C ARG A 72 -19.46 14.08 12.16
N GLY A 73 -18.61 14.10 11.14
CA GLY A 73 -18.22 15.31 10.40
C GLY A 73 -19.41 15.92 9.67
N LEU A 74 -20.08 15.10 8.87
CA LEU A 74 -21.25 15.48 8.08
C LEU A 74 -22.43 15.92 8.97
N GLY A 75 -22.73 15.15 10.03
CA GLY A 75 -23.79 15.50 10.97
C GLY A 75 -23.54 16.82 11.71
N ARG A 76 -22.29 17.10 12.09
CA ARG A 76 -21.92 18.40 12.68
C ARG A 76 -22.02 19.54 11.66
N TRP A 77 -21.61 19.31 10.41
CA TRP A 77 -21.73 20.30 9.35
C TRP A 77 -23.20 20.61 9.01
N TRP A 78 -24.06 19.59 8.99
CA TRP A 78 -25.49 19.73 8.71
C TRP A 78 -26.25 20.47 9.81
N ARG A 79 -26.01 20.10 11.08
CA ARG A 79 -26.69 20.69 12.25
C ARG A 79 -26.22 22.09 12.61
N ARG A 80 -25.07 22.54 12.09
CA ARG A 80 -24.56 23.89 12.36
C ARG A 80 -25.41 24.92 11.63
N LYS A 81 -25.89 25.91 12.39
CA LYS A 81 -26.50 27.12 11.85
C LYS A 81 -25.39 28.06 11.40
N TYR A 82 -25.47 28.52 10.16
CA TYR A 82 -24.56 29.51 9.59
C TYR A 82 -25.34 30.78 9.28
N ARG A 83 -24.66 31.92 9.40
CA ARG A 83 -25.22 33.24 9.14
C ARG A 83 -25.60 33.43 7.66
N ASN A 84 -24.88 32.79 6.74
CA ASN A 84 -25.20 32.74 5.32
C ASN A 84 -24.76 31.39 4.71
N LEU A 85 -25.26 31.09 3.50
CA LEU A 85 -24.93 29.86 2.78
C LEU A 85 -23.45 29.81 2.35
N TRP A 86 -22.84 30.96 2.05
CA TRP A 86 -21.43 31.05 1.69
C TRP A 86 -20.48 30.56 2.78
N LEU A 87 -20.70 30.97 4.03
CA LEU A 87 -19.90 30.51 5.18
C LEU A 87 -20.11 29.02 5.44
N LYS A 88 -21.31 28.49 5.21
CA LYS A 88 -21.60 27.05 5.29
C LYS A 88 -20.82 26.26 4.24
N ALA A 89 -20.82 26.75 3.00
CA ALA A 89 -20.08 26.15 1.90
C ALA A 89 -18.57 26.19 2.17
N LEU A 90 -18.04 27.34 2.60
CA LEU A 90 -16.62 27.49 2.93
C LEU A 90 -16.18 26.57 4.07
N ASP A 91 -16.95 26.44 5.15
CA ASP A 91 -16.63 25.49 6.24
C ASP A 91 -16.64 24.04 5.73
N GLY A 92 -17.53 23.73 4.78
CA GLY A 92 -17.61 22.43 4.09
C GLY A 92 -16.35 22.16 3.28
N VAL A 93 -15.96 23.08 2.38
CA VAL A 93 -14.75 22.97 1.55
C VAL A 93 -13.49 22.82 2.42
N LEU A 94 -13.32 23.66 3.44
CA LEU A 94 -12.20 23.56 4.37
C LEU A 94 -12.24 22.26 5.18
N GLY A 95 -13.43 21.76 5.51
CA GLY A 95 -13.60 20.48 6.21
C GLY A 95 -13.18 19.30 5.34
N THR A 96 -13.65 19.24 4.10
CA THR A 96 -13.28 18.22 3.12
C THR A 96 -11.80 18.31 2.79
N GLY A 97 -11.27 19.51 2.56
CA GLY A 97 -9.85 19.73 2.32
C GLY A 97 -8.99 19.26 3.49
N ALA A 98 -9.38 19.52 4.74
CA ALA A 98 -8.67 19.04 5.92
C ALA A 98 -8.71 17.52 6.03
N PHE A 99 -9.86 16.90 5.75
CA PHE A 99 -9.99 15.45 5.75
C PHE A 99 -9.10 14.79 4.69
N LEU A 100 -9.15 15.30 3.44
CA LEU A 100 -8.30 14.82 2.35
C LEU A 100 -6.82 15.08 2.63
N GLY A 101 -6.47 16.27 3.14
CA GLY A 101 -5.10 16.62 3.48
C GLY A 101 -4.52 15.71 4.56
N GLY A 102 -5.28 15.46 5.64
CA GLY A 102 -4.89 14.49 6.65
C GLY A 102 -4.78 13.07 6.10
N GLY A 103 -5.72 12.65 5.26
CA GLY A 103 -5.70 11.34 4.60
C GLY A 103 -4.46 11.14 3.72
N VAL A 104 -4.14 12.13 2.88
CA VAL A 104 -2.94 12.12 2.01
C VAL A 104 -1.67 12.12 2.84
N PHE A 105 -1.59 12.98 3.87
CA PHE A 105 -0.44 13.03 4.77
C PHE A 105 -0.20 11.68 5.44
N LEU A 106 -1.23 11.10 6.07
CA LEU A 106 -1.12 9.80 6.74
C LEU A 106 -0.82 8.69 5.76
N PHE A 107 -1.47 8.66 4.60
CA PHE A 107 -1.18 7.69 3.56
C PHE A 107 0.30 7.74 3.17
N LEU A 108 0.82 8.92 2.82
CA LEU A 108 2.21 9.08 2.41
C LEU A 108 3.18 8.74 3.53
N ALA A 109 2.97 9.30 4.73
CA ALA A 109 3.86 9.15 5.88
C ALA A 109 3.87 7.74 6.46
N LEU A 110 2.75 7.02 6.41
CA LEU A 110 2.66 5.65 6.93
C LEU A 110 3.05 4.62 5.87
N TRP A 111 2.91 4.93 4.58
CA TRP A 111 3.16 3.94 3.53
C TRP A 111 3.57 4.50 2.17
N GLY A 112 2.91 5.54 1.68
CA GLY A 112 2.93 5.94 0.28
C GLY A 112 4.27 6.43 -0.28
N PHE A 113 5.24 6.84 0.56
CA PHE A 113 6.60 7.08 0.06
C PHE A 113 7.28 5.80 -0.44
N ASN A 114 6.86 4.60 -0.02
CA ASN A 114 7.39 3.33 -0.53
C ASN A 114 7.19 3.12 -2.04
N TYR A 115 6.31 3.88 -2.70
CA TYR A 115 6.19 3.82 -4.16
C TYR A 115 7.32 4.53 -4.90
N GLY A 116 8.09 5.38 -4.23
CA GLY A 116 9.27 6.02 -4.80
C GLY A 116 10.56 5.25 -4.56
N ARG A 117 10.47 3.96 -4.22
CA ARG A 117 11.65 3.12 -3.96
C ARG A 117 12.48 2.92 -5.23
N LEU A 118 13.76 2.63 -5.02
CA LEU A 118 14.63 2.20 -6.10
C LEU A 118 14.07 0.91 -6.71
N PRO A 119 13.94 0.81 -8.04
CA PRO A 119 13.49 -0.41 -8.70
C PRO A 119 14.33 -1.62 -8.28
N ILE A 120 13.70 -2.78 -8.10
CA ILE A 120 14.36 -3.99 -7.55
C ILE A 120 15.50 -4.47 -8.44
N GLU A 121 15.41 -4.19 -9.73
CA GLU A 121 16.37 -4.59 -10.74
C GLU A 121 17.68 -3.83 -10.56
N ASN A 122 17.58 -2.53 -10.23
CA ASN A 122 18.73 -1.72 -9.84
C ASN A 122 19.29 -2.16 -8.48
N GLN A 123 18.45 -2.63 -7.56
CA GLN A 123 18.90 -3.14 -6.25
C GLN A 123 19.69 -4.43 -6.38
N LEU A 124 19.31 -5.30 -7.32
CA LEU A 124 19.90 -6.62 -7.52
C LEU A 124 20.96 -6.64 -8.63
N GLY A 125 21.19 -5.51 -9.32
CA GLY A 125 22.10 -5.44 -10.47
C GLY A 125 21.64 -6.28 -11.65
N LEU A 126 20.32 -6.45 -11.82
CA LEU A 126 19.74 -7.26 -12.88
C LEU A 126 19.65 -6.47 -14.17
N GLU A 127 20.23 -7.02 -15.23
CA GLU A 127 19.95 -6.58 -16.59
C GLU A 127 18.61 -7.17 -17.03
N LEU A 128 17.55 -6.36 -17.01
CA LEU A 128 16.27 -6.77 -17.56
C LEU A 128 16.37 -6.89 -19.07
N LYS A 129 16.36 -8.12 -19.57
CA LYS A 129 15.93 -8.40 -20.94
C LYS A 129 14.42 -8.62 -20.92
N PRO A 130 13.61 -7.78 -21.58
CA PRO A 130 12.18 -8.03 -21.67
C PRO A 130 11.98 -9.35 -22.43
N LEU A 131 11.38 -10.34 -21.77
CA LEU A 131 10.99 -11.58 -22.43
C LEU A 131 9.92 -11.26 -23.47
N THR A 132 10.16 -11.65 -24.71
CA THR A 132 9.11 -11.61 -25.73
C THR A 132 8.09 -12.71 -25.45
N PHE A 133 6.85 -12.51 -25.91
CA PHE A 133 5.81 -13.54 -25.78
C PHE A 133 6.23 -14.85 -26.47
N SER A 134 6.97 -14.75 -27.57
CA SER A 134 7.51 -15.92 -28.29
C SER A 134 8.51 -16.68 -27.44
N GLU A 135 9.50 -16.01 -26.85
CA GLU A 135 10.50 -16.63 -25.97
C GLU A 135 9.83 -17.27 -24.73
N LEU A 136 8.88 -16.56 -24.11
CA LEU A 136 8.12 -17.11 -22.97
C LEU A 136 7.35 -18.37 -23.35
N LYS A 137 6.74 -18.39 -24.54
CA LYS A 137 5.97 -19.54 -25.02
C LYS A 137 6.88 -20.72 -25.35
N GLU A 138 8.05 -20.46 -25.93
CA GLU A 138 9.06 -21.48 -26.21
C GLU A 138 9.59 -22.10 -24.92
N GLU A 139 9.96 -21.26 -23.94
CA GLU A 139 10.43 -21.71 -22.64
C GLU A 139 9.36 -22.54 -21.92
N PHE A 140 8.11 -22.08 -21.91
CA PHE A 140 7.00 -22.81 -21.31
C PHE A 140 6.75 -24.16 -21.98
N ALA A 141 6.87 -24.23 -23.31
CA ALA A 141 6.75 -25.49 -24.05
C ALA A 141 7.91 -26.44 -23.72
N HIS A 142 9.13 -25.92 -23.66
CA HIS A 142 10.33 -26.68 -23.30
C HIS A 142 10.23 -27.27 -21.88
N GLU A 143 9.85 -26.46 -20.90
CA GLU A 143 9.64 -26.91 -19.52
C GLU A 143 8.49 -27.91 -19.40
N THR A 144 7.41 -27.71 -20.16
CA THR A 144 6.29 -28.68 -20.20
C THR A 144 6.75 -30.06 -20.69
N GLU A 145 7.54 -30.11 -21.77
CA GLU A 145 8.07 -31.38 -22.27
C GLU A 145 9.10 -32.00 -21.32
N THR A 146 9.92 -31.17 -20.67
CA THR A 146 10.85 -31.62 -19.64
C THR A 146 10.11 -32.25 -18.45
N ILE A 147 9.07 -31.59 -17.94
CA ILE A 147 8.25 -32.11 -16.85
C ILE A 147 7.55 -33.41 -17.26
N LYS A 148 6.99 -33.50 -18.47
CA LYS A 148 6.37 -34.74 -18.98
C LYS A 148 7.38 -35.89 -19.07
N ARG A 149 8.59 -35.61 -19.59
CA ARG A 149 9.67 -36.58 -19.69
C ARG A 149 10.08 -37.08 -18.31
N LEU A 150 10.44 -36.17 -17.40
CA LEU A 150 10.84 -36.51 -16.03
C LEU A 150 9.74 -37.28 -15.29
N ARG A 151 8.48 -36.91 -15.52
CA ARG A 151 7.34 -37.64 -14.95
C ARG A 151 7.31 -39.09 -15.41
N ASN A 152 7.57 -39.38 -16.69
CA ASN A 152 7.59 -40.74 -17.22
C ASN A 152 8.79 -41.57 -16.76
N GLU A 153 9.83 -40.92 -16.22
CA GLU A 153 10.99 -41.61 -15.62
C GLU A 153 10.68 -42.12 -14.20
N ILE A 154 9.58 -41.69 -13.57
CA ILE A 154 9.15 -42.17 -12.25
C ILE A 154 8.55 -43.59 -12.38
N PRO A 155 9.08 -44.59 -11.67
CA PRO A 155 8.54 -45.95 -11.70
C PRO A 155 7.09 -45.99 -11.21
N ASP A 156 6.25 -46.82 -11.87
CA ASP A 156 4.83 -47.04 -11.53
C ASP A 156 3.95 -45.77 -11.48
N ILE A 157 4.39 -44.69 -12.13
CA ILE A 157 3.66 -43.44 -12.19
C ILE A 157 2.36 -43.57 -12.99
N THR A 158 1.27 -43.03 -12.45
CA THR A 158 -0.02 -42.97 -13.13
C THR A 158 -0.35 -41.54 -13.56
N ARG A 159 -1.55 -41.33 -14.09
CA ARG A 159 -2.08 -39.98 -14.36
C ARG A 159 -2.43 -39.21 -13.09
N GLU A 160 -2.36 -39.85 -11.93
CA GLU A 160 -2.65 -39.23 -10.64
C GLU A 160 -1.46 -38.41 -10.12
N PRO A 161 -1.67 -37.45 -9.22
CA PRO A 161 -0.58 -36.74 -8.56
C PRO A 161 0.42 -37.70 -7.90
N VAL A 162 1.70 -37.31 -7.86
CA VAL A 162 2.76 -38.09 -7.19
C VAL A 162 2.39 -38.22 -5.71
N SER A 163 2.29 -39.46 -5.21
CA SER A 163 1.96 -39.72 -3.81
C SER A 163 3.18 -39.51 -2.90
N GLU A 164 2.94 -39.26 -1.61
CA GLU A 164 4.00 -39.05 -0.61
C GLU A 164 4.97 -40.25 -0.52
N GLU A 165 4.47 -41.46 -0.83
CA GLU A 165 5.22 -42.71 -0.85
C GLU A 165 6.25 -42.79 -1.99
N MET A 166 6.03 -42.04 -3.08
CA MET A 166 6.91 -41.96 -4.26
C MET A 166 8.01 -40.90 -4.09
N LEU A 167 7.95 -40.09 -3.04
CA LEU A 167 8.97 -39.08 -2.77
C LEU A 167 10.23 -39.74 -2.18
N PRO A 168 11.43 -39.24 -2.52
CA PRO A 168 12.66 -39.71 -1.90
C PRO A 168 12.58 -39.51 -0.38
N ARG A 169 12.80 -40.57 0.39
CA ARG A 169 12.85 -40.48 1.86
C ARG A 169 14.10 -39.71 2.26
N GLY A 170 13.89 -38.50 2.78
CA GLY A 170 14.92 -37.69 3.44
C GLY A 170 15.21 -38.15 4.86
#